data_AF-D2V2Q6-F1
#
_entry.id   AF-D2V2Q6-F1
#
_cell.length_a   1.000
_cell.length_b   1.000
_cell.length_c   1.000
_cell.angle_alpha   90.00
_cell.angle_beta   90.00
_cell.angle_gamma   90.00
#
_symmetry.space_group_name_H-M   'P 1'
#
loop_
_entity.id
_entity.type
_entity.pdbx_description
1 polymer ?
#
loop_
_entity_poly.entity_id
_entity_poly.type
_entity_poly.pdbx_seq_one_letter_code
_entity_poly.pdbx_strand_id
1 'polypeptide(L)'
;MRLGSVCSLVARKPSQQQLSSATSRVVLQCKQNQYKFLMNQTFNNTTIKRSYSEAAEEEEDDETKLRRQLANLPKPLLDPLIVPRRRRGITVESFLKNIGKGCEEHVDKFTSWEDLFTSKSLKLKVKEIPVAQRRWILKWLERYRKGEVPGYPQTYLH
;
A
#
# COMPACT_ATOMS: atom_id res chain seq x y z
N MET A 1 -19.55 66.40 -39.43
CA MET A 1 -18.58 65.27 -39.51
C MET A 1 -19.32 64.03 -39.00
N ARG A 2 -19.68 63.06 -39.88
CA ARG A 2 -19.18 61.66 -39.92
C ARG A 2 -19.10 61.01 -38.51
N LEU A 3 -19.63 59.83 -38.16
CA LEU A 3 -20.13 58.62 -38.83
C LEU A 3 -20.73 57.69 -37.74
N GLY A 4 -21.50 56.66 -38.14
CA GLY A 4 -21.69 55.39 -37.38
C GLY A 4 -23.12 55.19 -36.85
N SER A 5 -23.95 54.29 -37.39
CA SER A 5 -23.92 52.81 -37.23
C SER A 5 -24.12 52.42 -35.75
N VAL A 6 -25.06 51.56 -35.30
CA VAL A 6 -25.40 50.23 -35.80
C VAL A 6 -26.73 49.72 -35.20
N CYS A 7 -27.46 48.93 -35.98
CA CYS A 7 -28.25 47.72 -35.62
C CYS A 7 -29.36 47.76 -34.55
N SER A 8 -30.59 47.81 -35.05
CA SER A 8 -31.75 47.07 -34.50
C SER A 8 -31.53 45.56 -34.57
N LEU A 9 -31.85 44.85 -33.49
CA LEU A 9 -32.08 43.39 -33.52
C LEU A 9 -33.29 43.05 -32.66
N VAL A 10 -34.45 43.09 -33.31
CA VAL A 10 -35.70 42.51 -32.81
C VAL A 10 -35.63 41.00 -32.95
N ALA A 11 -35.90 40.31 -31.85
CA ALA A 11 -36.01 38.87 -31.76
C ALA A 11 -37.01 38.31 -32.80
N ARG A 12 -36.53 37.37 -33.63
CA ARG A 12 -37.39 36.44 -34.37
C ARG A 12 -36.94 35.02 -34.04
N LYS A 13 -37.80 34.27 -33.34
CA LYS A 13 -37.70 32.80 -33.29
C LYS A 13 -38.02 32.27 -34.69
N PRO A 14 -37.17 31.44 -35.32
CA PRO A 14 -37.60 30.63 -36.43
C PRO A 14 -38.18 29.31 -35.92
N SER A 15 -39.35 29.04 -36.47
CA SER A 15 -40.11 27.80 -36.56
C SER A 15 -39.27 26.55 -36.71
N GLN A 16 -39.69 25.50 -36.00
CA GLN A 16 -39.34 24.13 -36.37
C GLN A 16 -39.85 23.81 -37.77
N GLN A 17 -38.97 23.36 -38.65
CA GLN A 17 -39.36 22.50 -39.77
C GLN A 17 -38.15 21.70 -40.30
N GLN A 18 -38.36 20.37 -40.29
CA GLN A 18 -37.81 19.34 -41.18
C GLN A 18 -36.36 18.84 -40.97
N LEU A 19 -36.26 17.73 -40.22
CA LEU A 19 -35.14 16.79 -40.24
C LEU A 19 -35.11 16.03 -41.58
N SER A 20 -34.12 16.30 -42.43
CA SER A 20 -33.86 15.51 -43.64
C SER A 20 -32.97 14.30 -43.30
N SER A 21 -33.44 13.13 -43.74
CA SER A 21 -33.02 11.77 -43.36
C SER A 21 -31.74 11.25 -44.04
N ALA A 22 -30.86 12.11 -44.56
CA ALA A 22 -29.70 11.70 -45.35
C ALA A 22 -28.38 11.65 -44.57
N THR A 23 -28.28 12.33 -43.42
CA THR A 23 -27.00 12.49 -42.69
C THR A 23 -26.63 11.32 -41.78
N SER A 24 -27.54 10.34 -41.60
CA SER A 24 -27.35 9.26 -40.62
C SER A 24 -26.56 8.05 -41.16
N ARG A 25 -26.63 7.75 -42.48
CA ARG A 25 -25.96 6.57 -43.07
C ARG A 25 -24.45 6.71 -43.20
N VAL A 26 -23.95 7.89 -43.57
CA VAL A 26 -22.50 8.12 -43.79
C VAL A 26 -21.72 8.04 -42.46
N VAL A 27 -22.30 8.57 -41.38
CA VAL A 27 -21.69 8.55 -40.03
C VAL A 27 -21.64 7.12 -39.47
N LEU A 28 -22.68 6.32 -39.71
CA LEU A 28 -22.72 4.91 -39.29
C LEU A 28 -21.70 4.04 -40.07
N GLN A 29 -21.54 4.28 -41.37
CA GLN A 29 -20.55 3.56 -42.18
C GLN A 29 -19.11 3.87 -41.74
N CYS A 30 -18.82 5.14 -41.41
CA CYS A 30 -17.51 5.56 -40.94
C CYS A 30 -17.15 4.90 -39.58
N LYS A 31 -18.13 4.79 -38.67
CA LYS A 31 -17.94 4.07 -37.39
C LYS A 31 -17.74 2.57 -37.60
N GLN A 32 -18.50 1.93 -38.47
CA GLN A 32 -18.33 0.49 -38.77
C GLN A 32 -16.95 0.18 -39.38
N ASN A 33 -16.41 1.08 -40.20
CA ASN A 33 -15.08 0.93 -40.80
C ASN A 33 -13.96 1.10 -39.75
N GLN A 34 -14.13 1.98 -38.76
CA GLN A 34 -13.20 2.10 -37.62
C GLN A 34 -13.13 0.82 -36.78
N TYR A 35 -14.26 0.17 -36.49
CA TYR A 35 -14.27 -1.07 -35.71
C TYR A 35 -13.59 -2.24 -36.43
N LYS A 36 -13.73 -2.36 -37.76
CA LYS A 36 -13.04 -3.40 -38.55
C LYS A 36 -11.52 -3.19 -38.60
N PHE A 37 -11.04 -1.95 -38.67
CA PHE A 37 -9.61 -1.63 -38.64
C PHE A 37 -8.98 -1.98 -37.29
N LEU A 38 -9.64 -1.63 -36.18
CA LEU A 38 -9.17 -1.96 -34.84
C LEU A 38 -9.13 -3.47 -34.57
N MET A 39 -10.08 -4.25 -35.10
CA MET A 39 -10.10 -5.70 -34.93
C MET A 39 -9.07 -6.45 -35.79
N ASN A 40 -8.68 -5.91 -36.95
CA ASN A 40 -7.60 -6.50 -37.76
C ASN A 40 -6.21 -6.19 -37.15
N GLN A 41 -6.04 -5.02 -36.53
CA GLN A 41 -4.84 -4.65 -35.77
C GLN A 41 -4.60 -5.59 -34.58
N THR A 42 -5.62 -5.98 -33.83
CA THR A 42 -5.46 -6.93 -32.71
C THR A 42 -5.16 -8.35 -33.19
N PHE A 43 -5.75 -8.79 -34.30
CA PHE A 43 -5.47 -10.10 -34.88
C PHE A 43 -4.01 -10.23 -35.35
N ASN A 44 -3.50 -9.24 -36.09
CA ASN A 44 -2.10 -9.22 -36.54
C ASN A 44 -1.10 -9.11 -35.37
N ASN A 45 -1.43 -8.33 -34.33
CA ASN A 45 -0.60 -8.22 -33.13
C ASN A 45 -0.56 -9.50 -32.28
N THR A 46 -1.57 -10.37 -32.40
CA THR A 46 -1.59 -11.66 -31.69
C THR A 46 -0.75 -12.71 -32.42
N THR A 47 -0.75 -12.68 -33.76
CA THR A 47 0.10 -13.55 -34.58
C THR A 47 1.59 -13.23 -34.40
N ILE A 48 1.96 -11.94 -34.34
CA ILE A 48 3.35 -11.51 -34.11
C ILE A 48 3.85 -11.92 -32.71
N LYS A 49 2.97 -11.97 -31.70
CA LYS A 49 3.33 -12.44 -30.35
C LYS A 49 3.45 -13.96 -30.22
N ARG A 50 2.74 -14.73 -31.04
CA ARG A 50 2.87 -16.20 -31.10
C ARG A 50 4.09 -16.65 -31.91
N SER A 51 4.49 -15.91 -32.95
CA SER A 51 5.66 -16.28 -33.77
C SER A 51 7.01 -16.05 -33.07
N TYR A 52 7.05 -15.39 -31.91
CA TYR A 52 8.28 -15.10 -31.17
C TYR A 52 8.43 -15.94 -29.89
N SER A 53 7.50 -16.86 -29.62
CA SER A 53 7.52 -17.73 -28.43
C SER A 53 8.08 -19.13 -28.67
N GLU A 54 8.60 -19.42 -29.86
CA GLU A 54 8.90 -20.81 -30.29
C GLU A 54 10.36 -21.02 -30.77
N ALA A 55 11.25 -20.02 -30.62
CA ALA A 55 12.64 -20.10 -31.10
C ALA A 55 13.71 -19.66 -30.09
N ALA A 56 13.37 -19.53 -28.80
CA ALA A 56 14.35 -19.27 -27.76
C ALA A 56 14.46 -20.52 -26.88
N GLU A 57 15.26 -21.47 -27.34
CA GLU A 57 15.77 -22.52 -26.45
C GLU A 57 16.55 -21.83 -25.33
N GLU A 58 16.16 -22.19 -24.11
CA GLU A 58 16.46 -21.54 -22.87
C GLU A 58 17.92 -21.81 -22.46
N GLU A 59 18.84 -20.91 -22.83
CA GLU A 59 19.89 -20.56 -21.87
C GLU A 59 19.20 -19.79 -20.75
N GLU A 60 18.67 -20.53 -19.78
CA GLU A 60 18.25 -19.94 -18.53
C GLU A 60 19.53 -19.46 -17.83
N ASP A 61 19.95 -18.23 -18.17
CA ASP A 61 21.13 -17.58 -17.62
C ASP A 61 21.19 -17.87 -16.12
N ASP A 62 22.31 -18.38 -15.62
CA ASP A 62 22.48 -18.78 -14.22
C ASP A 62 21.98 -17.68 -13.25
N GLU A 63 22.03 -16.41 -13.68
CA GLU A 63 21.50 -15.25 -12.99
C GLU A 63 19.96 -15.30 -12.78
N THR A 64 19.18 -15.71 -13.77
CA THR A 64 17.71 -15.80 -13.67
C THR A 64 17.28 -16.92 -12.71
N LYS A 65 18.00 -18.04 -12.72
CA LYS A 65 17.83 -19.14 -11.76
C LYS A 65 18.21 -18.70 -10.35
N LEU A 66 19.33 -18.00 -10.20
CA LEU A 66 19.76 -17.42 -8.92
C LEU A 66 18.75 -16.39 -8.40
N ARG A 67 18.18 -15.54 -9.26
CA ARG A 67 17.14 -14.56 -8.90
C ARG A 67 15.87 -15.22 -8.37
N ARG A 68 15.40 -16.30 -9.01
CA ARG A 68 14.25 -17.08 -8.52
C ARG A 68 14.56 -17.78 -7.20
N GLN A 69 15.76 -18.34 -7.06
CA GLN A 69 16.22 -18.95 -5.81
C GLN A 69 16.28 -17.94 -4.66
N LEU A 70 16.82 -16.75 -4.91
CA LEU A 70 16.87 -15.65 -3.93
C LEU A 70 15.50 -15.07 -3.60
N ALA A 71 14.56 -15.07 -4.55
CA ALA A 71 13.18 -14.62 -4.33
C ALA A 71 12.36 -15.61 -3.46
N ASN A 72 12.71 -16.89 -3.50
CA ASN A 72 12.11 -17.94 -2.67
C ASN A 72 12.80 -18.09 -1.31
N LEU A 73 13.89 -17.37 -1.06
CA LEU A 73 14.51 -17.33 0.25
C LEU A 73 13.49 -16.73 1.25
N PRO A 74 13.31 -17.31 2.45
CA PRO A 74 12.56 -16.62 3.49
C PRO A 74 13.16 -15.24 3.64
N LYS A 75 12.34 -14.19 3.38
CA LYS A 75 12.78 -12.79 3.52
C LYS A 75 13.59 -12.71 4.81
N PRO A 76 14.84 -12.22 4.78
CA PRO A 76 15.60 -12.07 6.00
C PRO A 76 14.69 -11.31 6.95
N LEU A 77 14.48 -11.83 8.16
CA LEU A 77 13.58 -11.24 9.15
C LEU A 77 14.14 -9.92 9.69
N LEU A 78 14.75 -9.11 8.83
CA LEU A 78 15.07 -7.71 9.05
C LEU A 78 13.79 -6.89 8.90
N ASP A 79 12.82 -7.18 9.75
CA ASP A 79 11.99 -6.12 10.30
C ASP A 79 12.04 -6.28 11.82
N PRO A 80 13.18 -5.95 12.46
CA PRO A 80 13.12 -5.56 13.85
C PRO A 80 12.31 -4.27 13.82
N LEU A 81 11.06 -4.35 14.24
CA LEU A 81 10.40 -3.20 14.85
C LEU A 81 11.47 -2.52 15.71
N ILE A 82 12.01 -1.39 15.24
CA ILE A 82 13.24 -0.78 15.75
C ILE A 82 13.19 -0.88 17.27
N VAL A 83 14.07 -1.72 17.84
CA VAL A 83 14.12 -1.87 19.30
C VAL A 83 14.52 -0.50 19.80
N PRO A 84 13.63 0.22 20.50
CA PRO A 84 13.93 1.57 20.89
C PRO A 84 15.07 1.52 21.88
N ARG A 85 16.03 2.44 21.72
CA ARG A 85 17.13 2.59 22.67
C ARG A 85 16.54 2.77 24.07
N ARG A 86 17.13 2.07 25.05
CA ARG A 86 16.76 2.21 26.47
C ARG A 86 16.88 3.67 26.88
N ARG A 87 15.74 4.33 27.10
CA ARG A 87 15.67 5.69 27.63
C ARG A 87 15.83 5.66 29.14
N ARG A 88 16.65 6.57 29.67
CA ARG A 88 16.82 6.82 31.11
C ARG A 88 17.27 5.59 31.93
N GLY A 89 18.05 4.69 31.33
CA GLY A 89 18.63 3.54 32.05
C GLY A 89 17.61 2.49 32.52
N ILE A 90 16.38 2.51 31.99
CA ILE A 90 15.35 1.53 32.36
C ILE A 90 15.78 0.11 31.97
N THR A 91 15.69 -0.79 32.95
CA THR A 91 15.84 -2.25 32.81
C THR A 91 14.49 -2.91 32.53
N VAL A 92 14.49 -4.17 32.08
CA VAL A 92 13.26 -4.94 31.83
C VAL A 92 12.42 -5.05 33.10
N GLU A 93 13.05 -5.34 34.24
CA GLU A 93 12.43 -5.36 35.57
C GLU A 93 11.71 -4.07 35.91
N SER A 94 12.44 -2.94 35.83
CA SER A 94 11.87 -1.62 36.14
C SER A 94 10.72 -1.26 35.20
N PHE A 95 10.80 -1.67 33.93
CA PHE A 95 9.73 -1.46 32.96
C PHE A 95 8.47 -2.23 33.35
N LEU A 96 8.59 -3.53 33.61
CA LEU A 96 7.46 -4.39 33.94
C LEU A 96 6.82 -4.03 35.29
N LYS A 97 7.62 -3.57 36.25
CA LYS A 97 7.13 -3.02 37.52
C LYS A 97 6.36 -1.71 37.31
N ASN A 98 6.90 -0.78 36.51
CA ASN A 98 6.30 0.54 36.31
C ASN A 98 5.02 0.52 35.46
N ILE A 99 4.83 -0.45 34.56
CA ILE A 99 3.57 -0.60 33.80
C ILE A 99 2.43 -1.16 34.67
N GLY A 100 2.74 -1.83 35.78
CA GLY A 100 1.80 -2.42 36.72
C GLY A 100 0.99 -3.61 36.18
N LYS A 101 -0.18 -3.87 36.78
CA LYS A 101 -1.12 -4.98 36.43
C LYS A 101 -0.53 -6.39 36.59
N GLY A 102 0.34 -6.60 37.58
CA GLY A 102 0.95 -7.90 37.88
C GLY A 102 1.92 -8.38 36.80
N CYS A 103 2.43 -7.50 35.94
CA CYS A 103 3.42 -7.88 34.93
C CYS A 103 4.83 -8.13 35.51
N GLU A 104 5.03 -7.77 36.79
CA GLU A 104 6.28 -7.99 37.54
C GLU A 104 6.59 -9.47 37.80
N GLU A 105 5.57 -10.33 37.86
CA GLU A 105 5.73 -11.78 38.04
C GLU A 105 6.33 -12.50 36.82
N HIS A 106 6.50 -11.79 35.70
CA HIS A 106 6.94 -12.37 34.43
C HIS A 106 8.29 -11.84 33.97
N VAL A 107 9.03 -11.18 34.87
CA VAL A 107 10.40 -10.71 34.62
C VAL A 107 11.30 -11.86 34.16
N ASP A 108 11.25 -13.00 34.84
CA ASP A 108 12.13 -14.15 34.59
C ASP A 108 11.97 -14.75 33.19
N LYS A 109 10.86 -14.43 32.51
CA LYS A 109 10.55 -14.92 31.17
C LYS A 109 11.22 -14.11 30.06
N PHE A 110 11.87 -13.00 30.39
CA PHE A 110 12.53 -12.11 29.43
C PHE A 110 14.03 -12.04 29.71
N THR A 111 14.83 -12.48 28.74
CA THR A 111 16.29 -12.52 28.89
C THR A 111 16.94 -11.17 28.63
N SER A 112 16.37 -10.38 27.69
CA SER A 112 16.97 -9.11 27.29
C SER A 112 15.92 -8.07 26.91
N TRP A 113 16.35 -6.81 26.85
CA TRP A 113 15.50 -5.69 26.42
C TRP A 113 15.04 -5.87 24.97
N GLU A 114 15.92 -6.40 24.15
CA GLU A 114 15.65 -6.70 22.74
C GLU A 114 14.60 -7.81 22.63
N ASP A 115 14.72 -8.87 23.44
CA ASP A 115 13.73 -9.95 23.49
C ASP A 115 12.33 -9.43 23.90
N LEU A 116 12.23 -8.50 24.84
CA LEU A 116 10.97 -7.87 25.22
C LEU A 116 10.30 -7.15 24.03
N PHE A 117 11.05 -6.34 23.27
CA PHE A 117 10.51 -5.55 22.15
C PHE A 117 10.29 -6.37 20.87
N THR A 118 11.00 -7.49 20.72
CA THR A 118 10.83 -8.44 19.61
C THR A 118 9.73 -9.47 19.90
N SER A 119 9.34 -9.66 21.17
CA SER A 119 8.29 -10.59 21.58
C SER A 119 6.91 -10.17 21.04
N LYS A 120 6.43 -10.87 20.00
CA LYS A 120 5.04 -10.75 19.50
C LYS A 120 4.07 -11.56 20.36
N SER A 121 2.77 -11.36 20.14
CA SER A 121 1.67 -12.05 20.84
C SER A 121 1.84 -13.59 20.90
N LEU A 122 2.31 -14.21 19.82
CA LEU A 122 2.57 -15.65 19.75
C LEU A 122 3.72 -16.08 20.68
N LYS A 123 4.85 -15.36 20.69
CA LYS A 123 5.98 -15.64 21.58
C LYS A 123 5.57 -15.48 23.05
N LEU A 124 4.79 -14.45 23.36
CA LEU A 124 4.26 -14.23 24.71
C LEU A 124 3.26 -15.33 25.13
N LYS A 125 2.56 -15.95 24.18
CA LYS A 125 1.71 -17.12 24.46
C LYS A 125 2.54 -18.35 24.81
N VAL A 126 3.64 -18.60 24.09
CA VAL A 126 4.57 -19.69 24.38
C VAL A 126 5.21 -19.51 25.77
N LYS A 127 5.49 -18.27 26.17
CA LYS A 127 5.96 -17.91 27.50
C LYS A 127 4.86 -17.98 28.59
N GLU A 128 3.69 -18.54 28.31
CA GLU A 128 2.61 -18.71 29.30
C GLU A 128 2.18 -17.42 30.01
N ILE A 129 2.22 -16.27 29.33
CA ILE A 129 1.72 -15.01 29.88
C ILE A 129 0.22 -14.92 29.61
N PRO A 130 -0.62 -14.57 30.62
CA PRO A 130 -2.06 -14.47 30.47
C PRO A 130 -2.45 -13.36 29.48
N VAL A 131 -3.58 -13.57 28.80
CA VAL A 131 -4.00 -12.74 27.64
C VAL A 131 -4.11 -11.25 28.00
N ALA A 132 -4.63 -10.92 29.19
CA ALA A 132 -4.78 -9.55 29.66
C ALA A 132 -3.42 -8.82 29.76
N GLN A 133 -2.42 -9.48 30.36
CA GLN A 133 -1.08 -8.94 30.51
C GLN A 133 -0.34 -8.86 29.18
N ARG A 134 -0.50 -9.85 28.29
CA ARG A 134 0.06 -9.77 26.92
C ARG A 134 -0.40 -8.52 26.18
N ARG A 135 -1.71 -8.24 26.21
CA ARG A 135 -2.28 -7.04 25.58
C ARG A 135 -1.76 -5.76 26.23
N TRP A 136 -1.61 -5.77 27.56
CA TRP A 136 -1.09 -4.62 28.31
C TRP A 136 0.37 -4.32 27.99
N ILE A 137 1.22 -5.34 27.96
CA ILE A 137 2.63 -5.23 27.60
C ILE A 137 2.75 -4.68 26.18
N LEU A 138 2.06 -5.27 25.19
CA LEU A 138 2.10 -4.80 23.81
C LEU A 138 1.67 -3.33 23.67
N LYS A 139 0.60 -2.92 24.37
CA LYS A 139 0.14 -1.53 24.41
C LYS A 139 1.21 -0.59 24.97
N TRP A 140 1.92 -1.00 26.01
CA TRP A 140 3.01 -0.20 26.59
C TRP A 140 4.26 -0.18 25.72
N LEU A 141 4.59 -1.27 25.02
CA LEU A 141 5.69 -1.28 24.06
C LEU A 141 5.44 -0.29 22.91
N GLU A 142 4.20 -0.19 22.43
CA GLU A 142 3.81 0.81 21.43
C GLU A 142 3.93 2.25 21.97
N ARG A 143 3.44 2.51 23.19
CA ARG A 143 3.62 3.80 23.86
C ARG A 143 5.09 4.16 24.03
N TYR A 144 5.92 3.17 24.37
CA TYR A 144 7.35 3.35 24.48
C TYR A 144 8.01 3.65 23.13
N ARG A 145 7.51 3.11 22.02
CA ARG A 145 7.97 3.54 20.69
C ARG A 145 7.61 4.99 20.38
N LYS A 146 6.51 5.50 20.93
CA LYS A 146 6.07 6.91 20.80
C LYS A 146 6.81 7.89 21.71
N GLY A 147 7.72 7.41 22.55
CA GLY A 147 8.50 8.26 23.47
C GLY A 147 7.99 8.29 24.90
N GLU A 148 6.80 7.76 25.18
CA GLU A 148 6.29 7.65 26.55
C GLU A 148 7.14 6.66 27.35
N VAL A 149 7.25 6.87 28.65
CA VAL A 149 8.04 5.99 29.52
C VAL A 149 7.22 5.71 30.79
N PRO A 150 6.99 4.43 31.14
CA PRO A 150 6.20 4.10 32.32
C PRO A 150 6.87 4.59 33.60
N GLY A 151 6.06 5.05 34.56
CA GLY A 151 6.51 5.55 35.86
C GLY A 151 6.93 7.01 35.89
N TYR A 152 6.90 7.73 34.76
CA TYR A 152 7.23 9.15 34.72
C TYR A 152 6.06 9.96 34.16
N PRO A 153 5.65 11.05 34.80
CA PRO A 153 4.62 11.92 34.26
C PRO A 153 5.11 12.56 32.96
N GLN A 154 4.26 12.56 31.94
CA GLN A 154 4.56 13.10 30.60
C GLN A 154 4.67 14.64 30.59
N THR A 155 4.40 15.30 31.73
CA THR A 155 4.23 16.75 31.87
C THR A 155 5.51 17.59 31.73
N TYR A 156 6.66 16.97 31.45
CA TYR A 156 7.95 17.66 31.28
C TYR A 156 8.55 17.50 29.87
N LEU A 157 7.72 17.22 28.87
CA LEU A 157 8.08 17.39 27.45
C LEU A 157 7.19 18.49 26.87
N HIS A 158 7.67 19.72 26.91
CA HIS A 158 7.17 20.86 26.13
C HIS A 158 8.32 21.40 25.28
#